data_AF-A0A9E3T269-F1
#
_entry.id   AF-A0A9E3T269-F1
#
_cell.length_a   1.000
_cell.length_b   1.000
_cell.length_c   1.000
_cell.angle_alpha   90.00
_cell.angle_beta   90.00
_cell.angle_gamma   90.00
#
_symmetry.space_group_name_H-M   'P 1'
#
loop_
_entity.id
_entity.type
_entity.pdbx_description
1 polymer ?
#
loop_
_entity_poly.entity_id
_entity_poly.type
_entity_poly.pdbx_seq_one_letter_code
_entity_poly.pdbx_strand_id
1 'polypeptide(L)'
;MFDNIRPTRAEIYLDNIVHNLSEVKRWVGKKVKIMGVVKANAYGHGACQVAKVLIENGVSYLGVATIEEALELRECGINIPILVFGYTPLPQAKELIVHNITQTVFDINYVKDLERIALNVGKKAKVHVKVDTGMGRIGYTDLNVAEKEIEKMMEMEGVEVEGIFSHFATSDEK
;
A
#
# COMPACT_ATOMS: atom_id res chain seq x y z
N MET A 1 -6.42 12.18 32.93
CA MET A 1 -7.62 13.01 32.63
C MET A 1 -7.39 13.61 31.26
N PHE A 2 -8.36 13.52 30.35
CA PHE A 2 -8.24 14.14 29.03
C PHE A 2 -8.73 15.59 29.14
N ASP A 3 -7.90 16.56 28.73
CA ASP A 3 -8.13 18.01 28.86
C ASP A 3 -9.04 18.61 27.77
N ASN A 4 -10.04 17.88 27.30
CA ASN A 4 -10.95 18.38 26.26
C ASN A 4 -12.24 18.94 26.85
N ILE A 5 -12.57 20.18 26.48
CA ILE A 5 -13.79 20.91 26.87
C ILE A 5 -15.07 20.17 26.41
N ARG A 6 -15.00 19.41 25.30
CA ARG A 6 -16.13 18.66 24.74
C ARG A 6 -16.06 17.18 25.15
N PRO A 7 -17.13 16.58 25.70
CA PRO A 7 -17.10 15.21 26.21
C PRO A 7 -17.21 14.11 25.14
N THR A 8 -17.56 14.45 23.90
CA THR A 8 -17.71 13.48 22.79
C THR A 8 -16.35 12.89 22.42
N ARG A 9 -16.25 11.55 22.39
CA ARG A 9 -15.01 10.84 22.06
C ARG A 9 -15.29 9.51 21.37
N ALA A 10 -14.30 9.03 20.62
CA ALA A 10 -14.22 7.66 20.12
C ALA A 10 -13.06 6.96 20.84
N GLU A 11 -13.33 5.83 21.47
CA GLU A 11 -12.32 5.02 22.17
C GLU A 11 -11.89 3.86 21.27
N ILE A 12 -10.59 3.80 20.97
CA ILE A 12 -10.02 2.77 20.11
C ILE A 12 -9.26 1.77 20.97
N TYR A 13 -9.76 0.54 21.02
CA TYR A 13 -9.17 -0.55 21.80
C TYR A 13 -8.15 -1.31 20.97
N LEU A 14 -6.87 -0.98 21.13
CA LEU A 14 -5.78 -1.55 20.33
C LEU A 14 -5.62 -3.07 20.52
N ASP A 15 -5.92 -3.58 21.72
CA ASP A 15 -5.89 -5.03 21.99
C ASP A 15 -6.88 -5.82 21.11
N ASN A 16 -8.01 -5.22 20.75
CA ASN A 16 -8.97 -5.84 19.83
C ASN A 16 -8.39 -5.94 18.41
N ILE A 17 -7.60 -4.96 17.98
CA ILE A 17 -6.90 -5.00 16.68
C ILE A 17 -5.86 -6.13 16.68
N VAL A 18 -5.10 -6.27 17.78
CA VAL A 18 -4.14 -7.37 17.96
C VAL A 18 -4.83 -8.73 17.91
N HIS A 19 -5.95 -8.87 18.63
CA HIS A 19 -6.76 -10.08 18.61
C HIS A 19 -7.24 -10.40 17.18
N ASN A 20 -7.83 -9.44 16.47
CA ASN A 20 -8.30 -9.63 15.10
C ASN A 20 -7.18 -10.06 14.15
N LEU A 21 -6.01 -9.42 14.25
CA LEU A 21 -4.84 -9.82 13.46
C LEU A 21 -4.39 -11.25 13.77
N SER A 22 -4.43 -11.67 15.04
CA SER A 22 -4.10 -13.04 15.44
C SER A 22 -5.06 -14.07 14.83
N GLU A 23 -6.34 -13.75 14.75
CA GLU A 23 -7.35 -14.59 14.12
C GLU A 23 -7.09 -14.71 12.61
N VAL A 24 -6.84 -13.58 11.91
CA VAL A 24 -6.49 -13.60 10.48
C VAL A 24 -5.25 -14.46 10.24
N LYS A 25 -4.20 -14.31 11.06
CA LYS A 25 -2.98 -15.14 10.97
C LYS A 25 -3.28 -16.63 11.13
N ARG A 26 -4.21 -16.99 12.02
CA ARG A 26 -4.64 -18.39 12.20
C ARG A 26 -5.27 -18.94 10.92
N TRP A 27 -6.11 -18.14 10.26
CA TRP A 27 -6.79 -18.55 9.02
C TRP A 27 -5.86 -18.66 7.81
N VAL A 28 -5.01 -17.67 7.58
CA VAL A 28 -4.13 -17.64 6.38
C VAL A 28 -2.89 -18.52 6.53
N GLY A 29 -2.50 -18.83 7.77
CA GLY A 29 -1.35 -19.66 8.08
C GLY A 29 0.00 -18.91 8.06
N LYS A 30 1.02 -19.53 8.66
CA LYS A 30 2.32 -18.88 8.96
C LYS A 30 3.16 -18.49 7.74
N LYS A 31 2.87 -19.05 6.56
CA LYS A 31 3.63 -18.77 5.32
C LYS A 31 3.12 -17.55 4.56
N VAL A 32 1.92 -17.07 4.89
CA VAL A 32 1.29 -15.94 4.20
C VAL A 32 1.61 -14.65 4.95
N LYS A 33 2.21 -13.68 4.24
CA LYS A 33 2.42 -12.34 4.77
C LYS A 33 1.09 -11.58 4.79
N ILE A 34 0.88 -10.77 5.83
CA ILE A 34 -0.30 -9.91 5.96
C ILE A 34 0.12 -8.47 5.72
N MET A 35 -0.67 -7.77 4.90
CA MET A 35 -0.61 -6.33 4.73
C MET A 35 -1.65 -5.66 5.63
N GLY A 36 -1.22 -4.73 6.47
CA GLY A 36 -2.10 -3.90 7.29
C GLY A 36 -2.62 -2.72 6.48
N VAL A 37 -3.90 -2.75 6.09
CA VAL A 37 -4.48 -1.63 5.34
C VAL A 37 -4.95 -0.55 6.31
N VAL A 38 -4.29 0.61 6.28
CA VAL A 38 -4.49 1.72 7.23
C VAL A 38 -4.89 3.03 6.53
N LYS A 39 -5.42 2.95 5.30
CA LYS A 39 -6.02 4.09 4.58
C LYS A 39 -7.15 4.77 5.38
N ALA A 40 -7.49 6.00 4.99
CA ALA A 40 -8.50 6.82 5.60
C ALA A 40 -8.33 6.94 7.13
N ASN A 41 -7.11 7.30 7.55
CA ASN A 41 -6.74 7.38 8.97
C ASN A 41 -6.97 6.06 9.74
N ALA A 42 -6.52 4.93 9.18
CA ALA A 42 -6.86 3.57 9.62
C ALA A 42 -8.37 3.38 9.82
N TYR A 43 -9.17 3.70 8.80
CA TYR A 43 -10.63 3.62 8.86
C TYR A 43 -11.20 4.44 10.03
N GLY A 44 -10.60 5.60 10.33
CA GLY A 44 -10.96 6.48 11.44
C GLY A 44 -10.39 6.12 12.82
N HIS A 45 -9.53 5.11 12.92
CA HIS A 45 -8.99 4.61 14.20
C HIS A 45 -7.64 5.24 14.61
N GLY A 46 -7.03 6.04 13.73
CA GLY A 46 -5.71 6.65 13.97
C GLY A 46 -4.59 5.87 13.27
N ALA A 47 -4.17 6.34 12.09
CA ALA A 47 -3.24 5.62 11.21
C ALA A 47 -1.92 5.28 11.90
N CYS A 48 -1.28 6.25 12.56
CA CYS A 48 0.04 6.04 13.15
C CYS A 48 0.03 5.05 14.32
N GLN A 49 -0.94 5.16 15.24
CA GLN A 49 -1.05 4.24 16.37
C GLN A 49 -1.40 2.83 15.91
N VAL A 50 -2.40 2.70 15.02
CA VAL A 50 -2.80 1.39 14.48
C VAL A 50 -1.67 0.73 13.71
N ALA A 51 -0.98 1.47 12.85
CA ALA A 51 0.13 0.93 12.08
C ALA A 51 1.27 0.41 12.97
N LYS A 52 1.65 1.15 14.02
CA LYS A 52 2.66 0.70 15.00
C LYS A 52 2.27 -0.62 15.66
N VAL A 53 1.02 -0.71 16.14
CA VAL A 53 0.47 -1.95 16.75
C VAL A 53 0.50 -3.12 15.76
N LEU A 54 0.08 -2.90 14.51
CA LEU A 54 0.10 -3.93 13.48
C LEU A 54 1.53 -4.43 13.20
N ILE A 55 2.50 -3.52 13.12
CA ILE A 55 3.92 -3.82 12.87
C ILE A 55 4.52 -4.62 14.03
N GLU A 56 4.34 -4.18 15.27
CA GLU A 56 4.79 -4.90 16.48
C GLU A 56 4.22 -6.31 16.54
N ASN A 57 3.02 -6.50 15.99
CA ASN A 57 2.35 -7.78 15.89
C ASN A 57 2.57 -8.46 14.53
N GLY A 58 3.64 -8.16 13.80
CA GLY A 58 4.15 -8.96 12.69
C GLY A 58 3.49 -8.74 11.32
N VAL A 59 2.82 -7.60 11.10
CA VAL A 59 2.50 -7.12 9.74
C VAL A 59 3.79 -6.68 9.05
N SER A 60 3.99 -7.10 7.81
CA SER A 60 5.23 -6.85 7.06
C SER A 60 5.11 -5.79 5.96
N TYR A 61 3.90 -5.27 5.74
CA TYR A 61 3.59 -4.30 4.69
C TYR A 61 2.38 -3.47 5.12
N LEU A 62 2.30 -2.19 4.77
CA LEU A 62 1.08 -1.38 4.94
C LEU A 62 0.46 -1.01 3.60
N GLY A 63 -0.86 -0.88 3.57
CA GLY A 63 -1.61 -0.41 2.41
C GLY A 63 -2.32 0.90 2.72
N VAL A 64 -2.18 1.90 1.85
CA VAL A 64 -2.85 3.20 1.93
C VAL A 64 -3.53 3.56 0.61
N ALA A 65 -4.41 4.57 0.61
CA ALA A 65 -5.10 5.02 -0.60
C ALA A 65 -4.25 6.00 -1.42
N THR A 66 -3.55 6.92 -0.76
CA THR A 66 -2.82 8.02 -1.42
C THR A 66 -1.39 8.16 -0.90
N ILE A 67 -0.58 8.97 -1.60
CA ILE A 67 0.80 9.27 -1.18
C ILE A 67 0.84 10.09 0.12
N GLU A 68 -0.11 10.99 0.33
CA GLU A 68 -0.16 11.83 1.53
C GLU A 68 -0.29 10.97 2.79
N GLU A 69 -1.15 9.94 2.75
CA GLU A 69 -1.27 8.97 3.84
C GLU A 69 0.04 8.17 4.05
N ALA A 70 0.76 7.84 2.97
CA ALA A 70 2.05 7.16 3.09
C ALA A 70 3.12 8.08 3.73
N LEU A 71 3.14 9.37 3.37
CA LEU A 71 4.05 10.36 3.93
C LEU A 71 3.75 10.63 5.41
N GLU A 72 2.47 10.71 5.80
CA GLU A 72 2.06 10.81 7.21
C GLU A 72 2.63 9.64 8.04
N LEU A 73 2.54 8.41 7.52
CA LEU A 73 3.13 7.24 8.18
C LEU A 73 4.66 7.35 8.31
N ARG A 74 5.33 7.88 7.29
CA ARG A 74 6.79 8.13 7.32
C ARG A 74 7.15 9.16 8.39
N GLU A 75 6.39 10.25 8.51
CA GLU A 75 6.56 11.27 9.57
C GLU A 75 6.35 10.67 10.96
N CYS A 76 5.48 9.68 11.10
CA CYS A 76 5.28 8.91 12.32
C CYS A 76 6.39 7.88 12.64
N GLY A 77 7.45 7.83 11.83
CA GLY A 77 8.63 6.98 12.01
C GLY A 77 8.46 5.55 11.49
N ILE A 78 7.46 5.29 10.64
CA ILE A 78 7.23 3.95 10.09
C ILE A 78 8.14 3.72 8.90
N ASN A 79 8.96 2.66 8.96
CA ASN A 79 9.97 2.36 7.95
C ASN A 79 9.71 1.07 7.15
N ILE A 80 8.70 0.28 7.52
CA ILE A 80 8.34 -0.91 6.74
C ILE A 80 7.77 -0.49 5.37
N PRO A 81 7.72 -1.41 4.38
CA PRO A 81 7.14 -1.11 3.07
C PRO A 81 5.68 -0.63 3.15
N ILE A 82 5.34 0.37 2.33
CA ILE A 82 4.01 0.97 2.21
C ILE A 82 3.62 0.97 0.74
N LEU A 83 2.44 0.44 0.43
CA LEU A 83 1.87 0.39 -0.91
C LEU A 83 0.75 1.43 -1.00
N VAL A 84 0.86 2.33 -1.97
CA VAL A 84 -0.25 3.20 -2.39
C VAL A 84 -1.11 2.44 -3.39
N PHE A 85 -2.39 2.20 -3.05
CA PHE A 85 -3.34 1.50 -3.92
C PHE A 85 -3.88 2.37 -5.06
N GLY A 86 -3.88 3.69 -4.87
CA GLY A 86 -4.31 4.66 -5.87
C GLY A 86 -3.22 5.00 -6.89
N TYR A 87 -3.59 5.85 -7.85
CA TYR A 87 -2.65 6.51 -8.73
C TYR A 87 -2.03 7.73 -8.03
N THR A 88 -0.73 7.94 -8.24
CA THR A 88 -0.02 9.14 -7.80
C THR A 88 0.36 9.97 -9.03
N PRO A 89 -0.03 11.25 -9.12
CA PRO A 89 0.39 12.13 -10.22
C PRO A 89 1.91 12.31 -10.30
N LEU A 90 2.45 12.43 -11.52
CA LEU A 90 3.90 12.63 -11.76
C LEU A 90 4.57 13.76 -10.95
N PRO A 91 3.93 14.92 -10.71
CA PRO A 91 4.53 15.95 -9.87
C PRO A 91 4.87 15.48 -8.44
N GLN A 92 4.16 14.46 -7.92
CA GLN A 92 4.38 13.87 -6.61
C GLN A 92 5.24 12.59 -6.68
N ALA A 93 5.52 12.06 -7.87
CA ALA A 93 6.16 10.75 -8.03
C ALA A 93 7.59 10.68 -7.46
N LYS A 94 8.30 11.81 -7.44
CA LYS A 94 9.63 11.88 -6.79
C LYS A 94 9.55 11.52 -5.31
N GLU A 95 8.48 11.94 -4.62
CA GLU A 95 8.30 11.67 -3.19
C GLU A 95 8.12 10.19 -2.91
N LEU A 96 7.43 9.45 -3.80
CA LEU A 96 7.33 7.99 -3.69
C LEU A 96 8.71 7.36 -3.60
N ILE A 97 9.60 7.73 -4.52
CA ILE A 97 10.92 7.13 -4.66
C ILE A 97 11.86 7.57 -3.52
N VAL A 98 11.85 8.86 -3.17
CA VAL A 98 12.70 9.39 -2.11
C VAL A 98 12.33 8.78 -0.76
N HIS A 99 11.03 8.62 -0.48
CA HIS A 99 10.52 8.04 0.77
C HIS A 99 10.33 6.51 0.74
N ASN A 100 10.80 5.84 -0.32
CA ASN A 100 10.72 4.38 -0.47
C ASN A 100 9.28 3.85 -0.27
N ILE A 101 8.34 4.46 -0.99
CA ILE A 101 6.92 4.11 -1.03
C ILE A 101 6.67 3.38 -2.35
N THR A 102 6.02 2.23 -2.26
CA THR A 102 5.70 1.39 -3.41
C THR A 102 4.42 1.87 -4.08
N GLN A 103 4.45 1.96 -5.41
CA GLN A 103 3.37 2.50 -6.21
C GLN A 103 2.60 1.40 -6.94
N THR A 104 1.27 1.45 -6.88
CA THR A 104 0.42 0.65 -7.78
C THR A 104 0.55 1.17 -9.22
N VAL A 105 0.80 0.29 -10.18
CA VAL A 105 0.91 0.66 -11.60
C VAL A 105 0.06 -0.24 -12.49
N PHE A 106 -0.42 0.32 -13.59
CA PHE A 106 -1.24 -0.36 -14.58
C PHE A 106 -1.13 0.30 -15.98
N ASP A 107 -0.01 1.01 -16.21
CA ASP A 107 0.34 1.67 -17.48
C ASP A 107 1.88 1.75 -17.57
N ILE A 108 2.47 1.09 -18.55
CA ILE A 108 3.93 1.10 -18.74
C ILE A 108 4.51 2.48 -19.02
N ASN A 109 3.75 3.41 -19.61
CA ASN A 109 4.25 4.76 -19.86
C ASN A 109 4.47 5.51 -18.54
N TYR A 110 3.55 5.37 -17.60
CA TYR A 110 3.74 5.88 -16.24
C TYR A 110 4.95 5.23 -15.56
N VAL A 111 5.19 3.92 -15.76
CA VAL A 111 6.38 3.25 -15.21
C VAL A 111 7.68 3.78 -15.81
N LYS A 112 7.71 4.10 -17.11
CA LYS A 112 8.88 4.76 -17.75
C LYS A 112 9.15 6.15 -17.18
N ASP A 113 8.09 6.92 -16.89
CA ASP A 113 8.25 8.20 -16.23
C ASP A 113 8.78 8.05 -14.80
N LEU A 114 8.31 7.03 -14.05
CA LEU A 114 8.85 6.68 -12.74
C LEU A 114 10.33 6.29 -12.81
N GLU A 115 10.71 5.47 -13.79
CA GLU A 115 12.10 5.06 -14.01
C GLU A 115 13.01 6.27 -14.22
N ARG A 116 12.62 7.19 -15.12
CA ARG A 116 13.40 8.40 -15.39
C ARG A 116 13.61 9.21 -14.11
N ILE A 117 12.56 9.36 -13.29
CA ILE A 117 12.66 10.07 -12.01
C ILE A 117 13.57 9.29 -11.04
N ALA A 118 13.44 7.97 -10.98
CA ALA A 118 14.20 7.12 -10.08
C ALA A 118 15.70 7.14 -10.37
N LEU A 119 16.07 6.99 -11.65
CA LEU A 119 17.46 7.09 -12.10
C LEU A 119 18.04 8.47 -11.78
N ASN A 120 17.29 9.55 -11.99
CA ASN A 120 17.73 10.91 -11.67
C ASN A 120 18.02 11.14 -10.17
N VAL A 121 17.34 10.42 -9.27
CA VAL A 121 17.58 10.49 -7.81
C VAL A 121 18.46 9.36 -7.29
N GLY A 122 19.01 8.52 -8.18
CA GLY A 122 19.90 7.41 -7.84
C GLY A 122 19.23 6.31 -7.03
N LYS A 123 17.93 6.07 -7.23
CA LYS A 123 17.14 5.01 -6.57
C LYS A 123 16.37 4.18 -7.59
N LYS A 124 15.65 3.16 -7.12
CA LYS A 124 14.65 2.44 -7.91
C LYS A 124 13.23 2.82 -7.49
N ALA A 125 12.33 2.90 -8.46
CA ALA A 125 10.89 2.96 -8.21
C ALA A 125 10.37 1.56 -7.92
N LYS A 126 9.85 1.34 -6.72
CA LYS A 126 9.18 0.09 -6.34
C LYS A 126 7.74 0.12 -6.82
N VAL A 127 7.31 -0.93 -7.51
CA VAL A 127 5.98 -1.00 -8.09
C VAL A 127 5.28 -2.33 -7.80
N HIS A 128 3.97 -2.25 -7.59
CA HIS A 128 3.07 -3.40 -7.66
C HIS A 128 2.17 -3.25 -8.88
N VAL A 129 2.14 -4.26 -9.74
CA VAL A 129 1.27 -4.24 -10.92
C VAL A 129 -0.15 -4.63 -10.52
N LYS A 130 -1.12 -3.83 -10.94
CA LYS A 130 -2.53 -4.13 -10.72
C LYS A 130 -3.18 -4.62 -11.98
N VAL A 131 -3.86 -5.76 -11.88
CA VAL A 131 -4.76 -6.28 -12.91
C VAL A 131 -6.19 -6.11 -12.44
N ASP A 132 -7.11 -5.86 -13.37
CA ASP A 132 -8.53 -5.79 -13.10
C ASP A 132 -9.19 -7.10 -13.55
N THR A 133 -9.59 -7.91 -12.58
CA THR A 133 -10.26 -9.20 -12.82
C THR A 133 -11.77 -9.13 -12.57
N GLY A 134 -12.36 -7.94 -12.52
CA GLY A 134 -13.82 -7.75 -12.37
C GLY A 134 -14.26 -6.65 -11.42
N MET A 135 -13.35 -5.89 -10.81
CA MET A 135 -13.71 -4.74 -9.96
C MET A 135 -14.13 -3.53 -10.79
N GLY A 136 -13.62 -3.41 -12.03
CA GLY A 136 -14.00 -2.35 -12.97
C GLY A 136 -13.56 -0.94 -12.56
N ARG A 137 -12.44 -0.82 -11.83
CA ARG A 137 -11.98 0.47 -11.27
C ARG A 137 -10.64 0.92 -11.81
N ILE A 138 -9.59 0.13 -11.59
CA ILE A 138 -8.22 0.38 -12.05
C ILE A 138 -7.48 -0.95 -12.16
N GLY A 139 -6.55 -1.03 -13.11
CA GLY A 139 -5.76 -2.22 -13.40
C GLY A 139 -5.76 -2.55 -14.88
N TYR A 140 -4.82 -3.39 -15.32
CA TYR A 140 -4.86 -3.95 -16.67
C TYR A 140 -6.09 -4.85 -16.82
N THR A 141 -6.91 -4.58 -17.82
CA THR A 141 -8.04 -5.43 -18.22
C THR A 141 -7.63 -6.52 -19.21
N ASP A 142 -6.58 -6.29 -20.00
CA ASP A 142 -5.97 -7.28 -20.89
C ASP A 142 -4.73 -7.91 -20.21
N LEU A 143 -4.85 -9.17 -19.81
CA LEU A 143 -3.79 -9.90 -19.12
C LEU A 143 -2.60 -10.24 -20.03
N ASN A 144 -2.80 -10.36 -21.35
CA ASN A 144 -1.69 -10.59 -22.28
C ASN A 144 -0.84 -9.31 -22.43
N VAL A 145 -1.48 -8.14 -22.35
CA VAL A 145 -0.78 -6.86 -22.30
C VAL A 145 -0.04 -6.73 -20.96
N ALA A 146 -0.71 -7.04 -19.85
CA ALA A 146 -0.10 -7.00 -18.53
C ALA A 146 1.16 -7.86 -18.44
N GLU A 147 1.10 -9.11 -18.91
CA GLU A 147 2.25 -10.04 -18.92
C GLU A 147 3.45 -9.45 -19.68
N LYS A 148 3.24 -9.03 -20.94
CA LYS A 148 4.30 -8.45 -21.78
C LYS A 148 4.88 -7.16 -21.19
N GLU A 149 4.07 -6.36 -20.50
CA GLU A 149 4.52 -5.13 -19.88
C GLU A 149 5.26 -5.40 -18.57
N ILE A 150 4.84 -6.38 -17.77
CA ILE A 150 5.57 -6.85 -16.58
C ILE A 150 6.96 -7.35 -16.98
N GLU A 151 7.07 -8.16 -18.04
CA GLU A 151 8.38 -8.63 -18.56
C GLU A 151 9.32 -7.45 -18.84
N LYS A 152 8.83 -6.43 -19.56
CA LYS A 152 9.60 -5.21 -19.83
C LYS A 152 9.96 -4.46 -18.54
N MET A 153 9.04 -4.35 -17.59
CA MET A 153 9.30 -3.68 -16.31
C MET A 153 10.37 -4.39 -15.48
N MET A 154 10.48 -5.71 -15.57
CA MET A 154 11.52 -6.47 -14.88
C MET A 154 12.93 -6.25 -15.48
N GLU A 155 13.01 -5.81 -16.74
CA GLU A 155 14.28 -5.48 -17.41
C GLU A 155 14.74 -4.02 -17.17
N MET A 156 13.85 -3.17 -16.64
CA MET A 156 14.12 -1.75 -16.38
C MET A 156 15.08 -1.56 -15.19
N GLU A 157 16.16 -0.82 -15.39
CA GLU A 157 17.21 -0.67 -14.38
C GLU A 157 16.70 0.12 -13.16
N GLY A 158 15.91 1.16 -13.40
CA GLY A 158 15.39 2.06 -12.36
C GLY A 158 14.07 1.60 -11.74
N VAL A 159 13.61 0.37 -12.00
CA VAL A 159 12.34 -0.16 -11.49
C VAL A 159 12.58 -1.47 -10.72
N GLU A 160 11.79 -1.68 -9.67
CA GLU A 160 11.72 -2.94 -8.92
C GLU A 160 10.26 -3.39 -8.87
N VAL A 161 9.93 -4.44 -9.61
CA VAL A 161 8.58 -5.05 -9.58
C VAL A 161 8.50 -5.98 -8.36
N GLU A 162 7.84 -5.52 -7.30
CA GLU A 162 7.75 -6.25 -6.02
C GLU A 162 6.57 -7.23 -5.98
N GLY A 163 5.53 -7.00 -6.80
CA GLY A 163 4.34 -7.83 -6.78
C GLY A 163 3.30 -7.52 -7.84
N ILE A 164 2.30 -8.39 -7.90
CA ILE A 164 1.10 -8.27 -8.73
C ILE A 164 -0.13 -8.52 -7.86
N PHE A 165 -1.23 -7.79 -8.09
CA PHE A 165 -2.48 -8.01 -7.35
C PHE A 165 -3.73 -7.65 -8.15
N SER A 166 -4.87 -8.20 -7.71
CA SER A 166 -6.22 -7.80 -8.12
C SER A 166 -7.06 -7.49 -6.88
N HIS A 167 -8.32 -7.09 -7.08
CA HIS A 167 -9.29 -6.87 -6.02
C HIS A 167 -10.60 -7.61 -6.35
N PHE A 168 -11.09 -8.42 -5.44
CA PHE A 168 -12.40 -9.07 -5.60
C PHE A 168 -13.52 -8.03 -5.48
N ALA A 169 -14.53 -8.15 -6.34
CA ALA A 169 -15.73 -7.30 -6.32
C ALA A 169 -16.80 -7.82 -5.36
N THR A 170 -16.86 -9.15 -5.16
CA THR A 170 -17.96 -9.85 -4.46
C THR A 170 -17.44 -10.94 -3.53
N SER A 171 -16.27 -10.76 -2.91
CA SER A 171 -15.68 -11.77 -2.00
C SER A 171 -16.51 -12.08 -0.75
N ASP A 172 -17.49 -11.24 -0.45
CA ASP A 172 -18.45 -11.35 0.66
C ASP A 172 -19.82 -11.89 0.24
N GLU A 173 -20.05 -12.12 -1.06
CA GLU A 173 -21.25 -12.76 -1.59
C GLU A 173 -21.12 -14.29 -1.58
N LYS A 174 -22.26 -15.01 -1.67
CA LYS A 174 -22.35 -16.47 -1.60
C LYS A 174 -22.63 -17.11 -2.96
#